data_AF-A0A832INT2-F1
#
_entry.id   AF-A0A832INT2-F1
#
_cell.length_a   1.000
_cell.length_b   1.000
_cell.length_c   1.000
_cell.angle_alpha   90.00
_cell.angle_beta   90.00
_cell.angle_gamma   90.00
#
_symmetry.space_group_name_H-M   'P 1'
#
loop_
_entity.id
_entity.type
_entity.pdbx_description
1 polymer ?
#
loop_
_entity_poly.entity_id
_entity_poly.type
_entity_poly.pdbx_seq_one_letter_code
_entity_poly.pdbx_strand_id
1 'polypeptide(L)'
;MVITSEMVKNLRDLTGAGMMECKKALTESNGDIERAKQILRARGAAVAEKRAGRETKQGVVEAYIHAGGRIGAMVELNCETDFVA
;
A
#
# COMPACT_ATOMS: atom_id res chain seq x y z
N MET A 1 -9.51 -22.67 12.38
CA MET A 1 -8.05 -22.62 12.61
C MET A 1 -7.75 -21.44 13.52
N VAL A 2 -6.86 -21.57 14.51
CA VAL A 2 -6.52 -20.46 15.40
C VAL A 2 -5.47 -19.57 14.72
N ILE A 3 -5.82 -18.31 14.44
CA ILE A 3 -4.86 -17.34 13.88
C ILE A 3 -3.97 -16.82 15.01
N THR A 4 -2.66 -17.09 14.93
CA THR A 4 -1.69 -16.66 15.93
C THR A 4 -1.26 -15.21 15.71
N SER A 5 -0.82 -14.55 16.78
CA SER A 5 -0.27 -13.19 16.70
C SER A 5 0.95 -13.11 15.78
N GLU A 6 1.76 -14.17 15.74
CA GLU A 6 2.95 -14.25 14.90
C GLU A 6 2.60 -14.34 13.41
N MET A 7 1.55 -15.07 13.03
CA MET A 7 1.04 -15.08 11.65
C MET A 7 0.58 -13.69 11.22
N VAL A 8 -0.15 -12.98 12.09
CA VAL A 8 -0.61 -11.61 11.79
C VAL A 8 0.57 -10.65 11.64
N LYS A 9 1.57 -10.77 12.53
CA LYS A 9 2.81 -9.98 12.45
C LYS A 9 3.54 -10.24 11.14
N ASN A 10 3.77 -11.50 10.79
CA ASN A 10 4.44 -11.89 9.54
C ASN A 10 3.73 -11.30 8.31
N LEU A 11 2.39 -11.45 8.22
CA LEU A 11 1.64 -10.89 7.10
C LEU A 11 1.72 -9.35 7.06
N ARG A 12 1.70 -8.68 8.20
CA ARG A 12 1.89 -7.22 8.27
C ARG A 12 3.27 -6.82 7.78
N ASP A 13 4.32 -7.49 8.23
CA ASP A 13 5.70 -7.19 7.83
C ASP A 13 5.89 -7.37 6.32
N LEU A 14 5.20 -8.35 5.71
CA LEU A 14 5.25 -8.59 4.26
C LEU A 14 4.44 -7.60 3.42
N THR A 15 3.40 -6.97 3.98
CA THR A 15 2.42 -6.19 3.18
C THR A 15 2.32 -4.72 3.58
N GLY A 16 2.81 -4.35 4.76
CA GLY A 16 2.61 -3.03 5.35
C GLY A 16 1.16 -2.75 5.79
N ALA A 17 0.24 -3.71 5.65
CA ALA A 17 -1.17 -3.49 5.97
C ALA A 17 -1.41 -3.37 7.49
N GLY A 18 -2.51 -2.71 7.86
CA GLY A 18 -2.89 -2.54 9.26
C GLY A 18 -3.14 -3.88 9.96
N MET A 19 -2.75 -3.97 11.25
CA MET A 19 -2.79 -5.21 12.04
C MET A 19 -4.14 -5.94 11.99
N MET A 20 -5.25 -5.19 12.07
CA MET A 20 -6.59 -5.74 12.04
C MET A 20 -6.99 -6.26 10.66
N GLU A 21 -6.56 -5.60 9.58
CA GLU A 21 -6.83 -6.09 8.23
C GLU A 21 -6.05 -7.37 7.94
N CYS A 22 -4.80 -7.48 8.41
CA CYS A 22 -4.03 -8.73 8.35
C CYS A 22 -4.74 -9.87 9.07
N LYS A 23 -5.27 -9.62 10.28
CA LYS A 23 -6.01 -10.63 11.05
C LYS A 23 -7.29 -11.07 10.35
N LYS A 24 -8.06 -10.13 9.79
CA LYS A 24 -9.28 -10.45 9.02
C LYS A 24 -8.96 -11.25 7.77
N ALA A 25 -7.97 -10.81 6.99
CA ALA A 25 -7.53 -11.51 5.78
C ALA A 25 -7.06 -12.94 6.08
N LEU A 26 -6.29 -13.15 7.14
CA LEU A 26 -5.89 -14.49 7.59
C LEU A 26 -7.06 -15.33 8.07
N THR A 27 -8.07 -14.72 8.68
CA THR A 27 -9.27 -15.44 9.11
C THR A 27 -10.08 -15.91 7.90
N GLU A 28 -10.25 -15.05 6.89
CA GLU A 28 -10.95 -15.36 5.65
C GLU A 28 -10.19 -16.34 4.74
N SER A 29 -8.86 -16.32 4.81
CA SER A 29 -8.00 -17.26 4.09
C SER A 29 -7.76 -18.57 4.85
N ASN A 30 -8.35 -18.76 6.03
CA ASN A 30 -8.08 -19.89 6.92
C ASN A 30 -6.57 -20.09 7.19
N GLY A 31 -5.83 -19.00 7.39
CA GLY A 31 -4.41 -19.02 7.71
C GLY A 31 -3.47 -19.10 6.50
N ASP A 32 -3.99 -19.18 5.27
CA ASP A 32 -3.19 -19.14 4.05
C ASP A 32 -2.65 -17.71 3.82
N ILE A 33 -1.32 -17.57 3.87
CA ILE A 33 -0.62 -16.29 3.73
C ILE A 33 -0.76 -15.73 2.31
N GLU A 34 -0.62 -16.56 1.27
CA GLU A 34 -0.67 -16.09 -0.12
C GLU A 34 -2.08 -15.63 -0.49
N ARG A 35 -3.10 -16.40 -0.08
CA ARG A 35 -4.49 -15.99 -0.25
C ARG A 35 -4.82 -14.73 0.57
N ALA A 36 -4.29 -14.59 1.78
CA ALA A 36 -4.46 -13.38 2.58
C ALA A 36 -3.83 -12.14 1.92
N LYS A 37 -2.64 -12.27 1.29
CA LYS A 37 -2.01 -11.19 0.51
C LYS A 37 -2.91 -10.74 -0.65
N GLN A 38 -3.51 -11.67 -1.37
CA GLN A 38 -4.43 -11.35 -2.47
C GLN A 38 -5.67 -10.60 -1.96
N ILE A 39 -6.27 -11.04 -0.85
CA ILE A 39 -7.40 -10.36 -0.20
C ILE A 39 -7.03 -8.93 0.18
N LEU A 40 -5.86 -8.74 0.82
CA LEU A 40 -5.38 -7.41 1.20
C LEU A 40 -5.15 -6.51 -0.01
N ARG A 41 -4.59 -7.04 -1.10
CA ARG A 41 -4.36 -6.29 -2.33
C ARG A 41 -5.67 -5.81 -2.96
N ALA A 42 -6.67 -6.68 -3.06
CA ALA A 42 -7.99 -6.33 -3.58
C ALA A 42 -8.68 -5.25 -2.71
N ARG A 43 -8.59 -5.37 -1.38
CA ARG A 43 -9.12 -4.36 -0.44
C ARG A 43 -8.38 -3.03 -0.55
N GLY A 44 -7.07 -3.06 -0.73
CA GLY A 44 -6.25 -1.86 -0.92
C GLY A 44 -6.74 -1.04 -2.10
N ALA A 45 -7.06 -1.68 -3.22
CA ALA A 45 -7.64 -1.01 -4.38
C ALA A 45 -8.99 -0.33 -4.07
N ALA A 46 -9.89 -1.03 -3.39
CA ALA A 46 -11.19 -0.46 -3.00
C ALA A 46 -11.05 0.71 -2.00
N VAL A 47 -10.07 0.67 -1.10
CA VAL A 47 -9.77 1.79 -0.19
C VAL A 47 -9.21 2.98 -0.96
N ALA A 48 -8.32 2.75 -1.94
CA ALA A 48 -7.77 3.80 -2.78
C ALA A 48 -8.88 4.50 -3.58
N GLU A 49 -9.80 3.74 -4.16
CA GLU A 49 -10.96 4.29 -4.88
C GLU A 49 -11.82 5.18 -3.99
N LYS A 50 -12.11 4.76 -2.75
CA LYS A 50 -12.83 5.59 -1.77
C LYS A 50 -12.11 6.87 -1.36
N ARG A 51 -10.78 6.94 -1.54
CA ARG A 51 -9.96 8.11 -1.22
C ARG A 51 -9.69 9.00 -2.44
N ALA A 52 -10.03 8.57 -3.65
CA ALA A 52 -9.73 9.29 -4.89
C ALA A 52 -10.37 10.70 -4.95
N GLY A 53 -11.47 10.94 -4.23
CA GLY A 53 -12.11 12.26 -4.15
C GLY A 53 -11.50 13.21 -3.12
N ARG A 54 -10.44 12.83 -2.40
CA ARG A 54 -9.81 13.68 -1.41
C ARG A 54 -8.85 14.66 -2.08
N GLU A 55 -8.76 15.86 -1.52
CA GLU A 55 -7.85 16.89 -2.02
C GLU A 55 -6.40 16.58 -1.60
N THR A 56 -5.46 16.66 -2.56
CA THR A 56 -4.03 16.39 -2.36
C THR A 56 -3.18 17.59 -2.81
N LYS A 57 -2.92 18.53 -1.89
CA LYS A 57 -2.17 19.78 -2.17
C LYS A 57 -0.69 19.74 -1.76
N GLN A 58 -0.26 18.67 -1.10
CA GLN A 58 1.15 18.47 -0.72
C GLN A 58 1.76 17.41 -1.65
N GLY A 59 3.07 17.25 -1.66
CA GLY A 59 3.72 16.26 -2.52
C GLY A 59 5.16 16.60 -2.87
N VAL A 60 5.69 15.90 -3.87
CA VAL A 60 7.05 16.09 -4.38
C VAL A 60 7.04 16.19 -5.90
N VAL A 61 8.02 16.93 -6.43
CA VAL A 61 8.31 16.97 -7.86
C VAL A 61 9.71 16.39 -8.06
N GLU A 62 9.77 15.30 -8.81
CA GLU A 62 11.02 14.59 -9.10
C GLU A 62 11.34 14.66 -10.59
N ALA A 63 12.61 14.85 -10.90
CA ALA A 63 13.10 14.92 -12.27
C ALA A 63 14.15 13.83 -12.52
N TYR A 64 13.95 13.07 -13.60
CA TYR A 64 14.88 12.05 -14.06
C TYR A 64 15.51 12.50 -15.38
N ILE A 65 16.83 12.51 -15.44
CA ILE A 65 17.58 12.73 -16.67
C ILE A 65 18.29 11.42 -17.03
N HIS A 66 17.96 10.85 -18.18
CA HIS A 66 18.61 9.65 -18.67
C HIS A 66 20.08 9.91 -18.98
N ALA A 67 20.91 8.88 -18.83
CA ALA A 67 22.32 8.96 -19.16
C ALA A 67 22.52 9.46 -20.60
N GLY A 68 23.40 10.44 -20.76
CA GLY A 68 23.61 11.14 -22.04
C GLY A 68 22.77 12.40 -22.24
N GLY A 69 21.88 12.75 -21.31
CA GLY A 69 21.24 14.08 -21.23
C GLY A 69 20.21 14.41 -22.31
N ARG A 70 19.81 13.42 -23.11
CA ARG A 70 18.89 13.61 -24.25
C ARG A 70 17.43 13.34 -23.91
N ILE A 71 17.17 12.60 -22.83
CA ILE A 71 15.83 12.24 -22.39
C ILE A 71 15.69 12.70 -20.95
N GLY A 72 14.66 13.49 -20.68
CA GLY A 72 14.25 13.91 -19.36
C GLY A 72 12.79 13.55 -19.12
N ALA A 73 12.45 13.19 -17.89
CA ALA A 73 11.09 13.02 -17.42
C ALA A 73 10.92 13.76 -16.09
N MET A 74 9.74 14.29 -15.83
CA MET A 74 9.39 14.92 -14.56
C MET A 74 8.05 14.37 -14.09
N VAL A 75 7.94 14.14 -12.78
CA VAL A 75 6.73 13.61 -12.15
C VAL A 75 6.40 14.48 -10.94
N GLU A 76 5.17 14.97 -10.90
CA GLU A 76 4.55 15.54 -9.71
C GLU A 76 3.72 14.43 -9.04
N LEU A 77 4.05 14.11 -7.78
CA LEU A 77 3.35 13.11 -6.99
C LEU A 77 2.74 13.75 -5.75
N ASN A 78 1.41 13.85 -5.74
CA ASN A 78 0.68 14.57 -4.70
C ASN A 78 0.13 13.64 -3.59
N CYS A 79 0.07 14.16 -2.37
CA CYS A 79 -0.45 13.54 -1.16
C CYS A 79 -1.29 14.54 -0.34
N GLU A 80 -2.01 14.03 0.66
CA GLU A 80 -2.91 14.86 1.50
C GLU A 80 -2.14 15.77 2.47
N THR A 81 -0.98 15.32 2.98
CA THR A 81 -0.22 15.98 4.06
C THR A 81 1.28 15.94 3.81
N ASP A 82 2.00 16.95 4.27
CA ASP A 82 3.47 17.07 4.17
C ASP A 82 4.25 15.95 4.86
N PHE A 83 3.76 15.38 5.96
CA PHE A 83 4.40 14.24 6.64
C PHE A 83 4.55 12.98 5.76
N VAL A 84 3.78 12.88 4.67
CA VAL A 84 3.82 11.75 3.73
C VAL A 84 4.73 12.04 2.53
N ALA A 85 4.96 13.32 2.21
CA ALA A 85 5.73 13.77 1.06
C ALA A 85 7.23 13.43 1.20
#